data_AF-X1PZG3-F1
#
_entry.id   AF-X1PZG3-F1
#
_cell.length_a   1.000
_cell.length_b   1.000
_cell.length_c   1.000
_cell.angle_alpha   90.00
_cell.angle_beta   90.00
_cell.angle_gamma   90.00
#
_symmetry.space_group_name_H-M   'P 1'
#
loop_
_entity.id
_entity.type
_entity.pdbx_description
1 polymer ?
#
loop_
_entity_poly.entity_id
_entity_poly.type
_entity_poly.pdbx_seq_one_letter_code
_entity_poly.pdbx_strand_id
1 'polypeptide(L)' 'LLDVIEAVDGPIKMDRCLLAPDECSRESFCPVYKMGHEVLLLGVAKLSSVTFAGLLNGDQTK' A
#
# COMPACT_ATOMS: atom_id res chain seq x y z
N LEU A 1 10.12 -5.09 5.23
CA LEU A 1 8.84 -5.16 5.98
C LEU A 1 7.69 -5.43 5.05
N LEU A 2 7.56 -4.69 3.94
CA LEU A 2 6.58 -4.96 2.89
C LEU A 2 6.57 -6.44 2.45
N ASP A 3 7.75 -7.00 2.18
CA ASP A 3 7.97 -8.39 1.80
C ASP A 3 7.30 -9.41 2.75
N VAL A 4 7.45 -9.22 4.05
CA VAL A 4 6.85 -10.10 5.05
C VAL A 4 5.34 -9.93 5.13
N ILE A 5 4.85 -8.69 5.07
CA ILE A 5 3.41 -8.40 5.07
C ILE A 5 2.77 -9.06 3.85
N GLU A 6 3.33 -8.89 2.66
CA GLU A 6 2.77 -9.45 1.42
C GLU A 6 2.87 -10.98 1.36
N ALA A 7 3.87 -11.58 1.99
CA ALA A 7 3.98 -13.03 2.09
C ALA A 7 2.90 -13.66 2.99
N VAL A 8 2.40 -12.93 3.99
CA VAL A 8 1.40 -13.43 4.95
C VAL A 8 -0.01 -13.05 4.54
N ASP A 9 -0.23 -11.77 4.21
CA ASP A 9 -1.56 -11.20 3.97
C ASP A 9 -1.90 -11.08 2.46
N GLY A 10 -0.91 -11.27 1.59
CA GLY A 10 -1.03 -11.01 0.16
C GLY A 10 -0.76 -9.54 -0.22
N PRO A 11 -0.93 -9.18 -1.51
CA PRO A 11 -0.63 -7.83 -1.99
C PRO A 11 -1.39 -6.75 -1.22
N ILE A 12 -0.71 -5.67 -0.85
CA ILE A 12 -1.37 -4.57 -0.13
C ILE A 12 -2.37 -3.88 -1.06
N LYS A 13 -3.60 -3.73 -0.58
CA LYS A 13 -4.69 -3.00 -1.26
C LYS A 13 -5.39 -2.10 -0.24
N MET A 14 -5.72 -0.87 -0.63
CA MET A 14 -6.30 0.11 0.28
C MET A 14 -7.81 -0.07 0.45
N ASP A 15 -8.51 -0.38 -0.64
CA ASP A 15 -9.96 -0.47 -0.68
C ASP A 15 -10.43 -1.43 -1.79
N ARG A 16 -11.75 -1.59 -1.91
CA ARG A 16 -12.35 -2.40 -2.97
C ARG A 16 -11.98 -1.90 -4.36
N CYS A 17 -11.86 -0.58 -4.55
CA CYS A 17 -11.53 0.02 -5.83
C CYS A 17 -10.17 -0.47 -6.34
N LEU A 18 -9.19 -0.66 -5.45
CA LEU A 18 -7.84 -1.14 -5.79
C LEU A 18 -7.71 -2.67 -5.76
N LEU A 19 -8.57 -3.34 -5.00
CA LEU A 19 -8.63 -4.80 -4.91
C LEU A 19 -9.25 -5.43 -6.16
N ALA A 20 -10.34 -4.84 -6.66
CA ALA A 20 -11.11 -5.31 -7.81
C ALA A 20 -11.46 -4.15 -8.75
N PRO A 21 -10.45 -3.60 -9.48
CA PRO A 21 -10.63 -2.42 -10.33
C PRO A 21 -11.70 -2.61 -11.43
N ASP A 22 -11.80 -3.83 -11.95
CA ASP A 22 -12.73 -4.25 -13.01
C ASP A 22 -14.20 -4.31 -12.55
N GLU A 23 -14.47 -4.35 -11.25
CA GLU A 23 -15.85 -4.27 -10.72
C GLU A 23 -16.45 -2.86 -10.84
N CYS A 24 -15.63 -1.83 -11.12
CA CYS A 24 -16.08 -0.44 -11.22
C CYS A 24 -15.86 0.10 -12.64
N SER A 25 -16.95 0.33 -13.38
CA SER A 25 -16.93 0.94 -14.72
C SER A 25 -16.34 2.36 -14.77
N ARG A 26 -16.08 2.98 -13.62
CA ARG A 26 -15.52 4.32 -13.50
C ARG A 26 -14.00 4.32 -13.29
N GLU A 27 -13.34 3.17 -13.15
CA GLU A 27 -11.92 3.06 -12.81
C GLU A 27 -11.03 4.05 -13.58
N SER A 28 -11.20 4.10 -14.91
CA SER A 28 -10.37 4.89 -15.82
C SER A 28 -10.47 6.42 -15.63
N PHE A 29 -11.52 6.92 -14.99
CA PHE A 29 -11.75 8.36 -14.81
C PHE A 29 -12.16 8.74 -13.37
N CYS A 30 -12.22 7.79 -12.44
CA CYS A 30 -12.65 8.03 -11.07
C CYS A 30 -11.53 8.73 -10.28
N PRO A 31 -11.77 9.96 -9.77
CA PRO A 31 -10.77 10.66 -8.97
C PRO A 31 -10.42 9.93 -7.67
N VAL A 32 -11.36 9.18 -7.10
CA VAL A 32 -11.16 8.40 -5.88
C VAL A 32 -10.18 7.26 -6.12
N TYR A 33 -10.31 6.55 -7.25
CA TYR A 33 -9.37 5.48 -7.62
C TYR A 33 -7.94 6.03 -7.76
N LYS A 34 -7.78 7.16 -8.46
CA LYS A 34 -6.48 7.82 -8.63
C LYS A 34 -5.87 8.21 -7.27
N MET A 35 -6.63 8.89 -6.42
CA MET A 35 -6.16 9.30 -5.10
C MET A 35 -5.82 8.10 -4.20
N GLY A 36 -6.67 7.07 -4.19
CA GLY A 36 -6.42 5.82 -3.46
C GLY A 36 -5.15 5.12 -3.94
N HIS A 37 -4.93 5.07 -5.26
CA HIS A 37 -3.72 4.51 -5.84
C HIS A 37 -2.46 5.29 -5.42
N GLU A 38 -2.52 6.63 -5.38
CA GLU A 38 -1.42 7.46 -4.89
C GLU A 38 -1.09 7.17 -3.42
N VAL A 39 -2.11 7.05 -2.55
CA VAL A 39 -1.92 6.69 -1.14
C VAL A 39 -1.34 5.28 -0.98
N LEU A 40 -1.83 4.32 -1.76
CA LEU A 40 -1.31 2.96 -1.76
C LEU A 40 0.19 2.94 -2.09
N LEU A 41 0.62 3.67 -3.13
CA LEU A 41 2.02 3.77 -3.52
C LEU A 41 2.89 4.38 -2.41
N LEU A 42 2.39 5.40 -1.70
CA LEU A 42 3.10 5.98 -0.55
C LEU A 42 3.28 4.97 0.58
N GLY A 43 2.23 4.21 0.90
CA GLY A 43 2.28 3.15 1.90
C GLY A 43 3.28 2.05 1.54
N VAL A 44 3.23 1.56 0.29
CA VAL A 44 4.16 0.57 -0.27
C VAL A 44 5.60 1.07 -0.18
N ALA A 45 5.86 2.31 -0.61
CA ALA A 45 7.20 2.90 -0.55
C ALA A 45 7.71 2.98 0.90
N LYS A 46 6.86 3.40 1.85
CA LYS A 46 7.23 3.48 3.27
C LYS A 46 7.51 2.11 3.87
N LEU A 47 6.67 1.12 3.61
CA LEU A 47 6.88 -0.25 4.11
C LEU A 47 8.11 -0.92 3.47
N SER A 48 8.42 -0.56 2.22
CA SER A 48 9.63 -1.02 1.53
C SER A 48 10.90 -0.42 2.14
N SER A 49 10.84 0.82 2.64
CA SER A 49 12.00 1.49 3.25
C SER A 49 12.31 1.03 4.67
N VAL A 50 11.46 0.18 5.28
CA VAL A 50 11.61 -0.25 6.67
C VAL A 50 12.17 -1.68 6.74
N THR A 51 13.24 -1.84 7.50
CA THR A 51 13.87 -3.14 7.83
C THR A 51 13.58 -3.52 9.28
N PHE A 52 13.62 -4.81 9.61
CA PHE A 52 13.46 -5.27 10.99
C PHE A 52 14.54 -4.70 11.93
N ALA A 53 15.78 -4.57 11.45
CA ALA A 53 16.85 -3.93 12.20
C ALA A 53 16.51 -2.47 12.54
N GLY A 54 15.97 -1.71 11.57
CA GLY A 54 15.52 -0.34 11.80
C GLY A 54 14.38 -0.23 12.82
N LEU A 55 13.48 -1.22 12.88
CA LEU A 55 12.43 -1.29 13.90
C LEU A 55 12.98 -1.53 15.31
N LEU A 56 13.96 -2.44 15.44
CA LEU A 56 14.59 -2.75 16.74
C LEU A 56 15.40 -1.56 17.29
N ASN A 57 15.95 -0.73 16.41
CA ASN A 57 16.76 0.42 16.78
C ASN A 57 15.95 1.69 17.07
N GLY A 58 14.60 1.63 17.00
CA GLY A 58 13.73 2.75 17.32
C GLY A 58 13.75 3.88 16.29
N ASP A 59 14.13 3.59 15.05
CA ASP A 59 14.30 4.56 13.95
C ASP A 59 12.96 5.08 13.38
N GLN A 60 11.89 5.03 14.18
CA GLN A 60 10.51 5.22 13.78
C GLN A 60 9.86 6.36 14.57
N THR A 61 10.32 7.61 14.40
CA THR A 61 9.51 8.86 14.37
C THR A 61 10.37 10.10 14.62
N LYS A 62 10.72 10.79 13.52
CA LYS A 62 10.66 12.26 13.46
C LYS A 62 9.98 12.63 12.16
#